data_AF-A0A7R9Q6T0-F1
#
_entry.id   AF-A0A7R9Q6T0-F1
#
_cell.length_a   1.000
_cell.length_b   1.000
_cell.length_c   1.000
_cell.angle_alpha   90.00
_cell.angle_beta   90.00
_cell.angle_gamma   90.00
#
_symmetry.space_group_name_H-M   'P 1'
#
loop_
_entity.id
_entity.type
_entity.pdbx_description
1 polymer ?
#
loop_
_entity_poly.entity_id
_entity_poly.type
_entity_poly.pdbx_seq_one_letter_code
_entity_poly.pdbx_strand_id
1 'polypeptide(L)'
;DSDAFVRIRVGRAQWLATVAEVVGWIYFVIWTVSFWPQNISHFRRKSVIGYNLDFAALNVTGFIFYSFYNSGIYFSKRIQSEYEDWFPRSEIPIQLNDVVYAFHAAFATAVTLVQCYVYERGDQRMSLPGKLFTGVTWSAAAIQLALCLTSVMTWLTFMYYFSYVKLVVTMIKYIPQAWFNYKRKSTRGWSIWFIYMDFSGGINALLQMLFIAYNYGERERERER
;
A
#
# COMPACT_ATOMS: atom_id res chain seq x y z
N ASP A 1 -13.82 -28.68 25.30
CA ASP A 1 -12.44 -28.32 25.67
C ASP A 1 -11.77 -27.56 24.54
N SER A 2 -11.62 -26.26 24.74
CA SER A 2 -10.90 -25.37 23.85
C SER A 2 -9.40 -25.59 24.07
N ASP A 3 -8.72 -26.20 23.11
CA ASP A 3 -7.26 -26.24 23.10
C ASP A 3 -6.73 -24.79 23.12
N ALA A 4 -6.34 -24.34 24.31
CA ALA A 4 -5.73 -23.04 24.51
C ALA A 4 -4.28 -23.12 24.01
N PHE A 5 -4.08 -22.85 22.72
CA PHE A 5 -2.74 -22.79 22.15
C PHE A 5 -2.02 -21.51 22.61
N VAL A 6 -0.98 -21.67 23.43
CA VAL A 6 -0.03 -20.59 23.73
C VAL A 6 1.01 -20.56 22.59
N ARG A 7 0.97 -19.50 21.78
CA ARG A 7 1.93 -19.28 20.69
C ARG A 7 3.18 -18.60 21.24
N ILE A 8 4.33 -19.23 21.07
CA ILE A 8 5.63 -18.70 21.48
C ILE A 8 6.48 -18.51 20.23
N ARG A 9 6.78 -17.24 19.88
CA ARG A 9 7.73 -16.92 18.81
C ARG A 9 9.16 -17.11 19.34
N VAL A 10 9.81 -18.22 18.98
CA VAL A 10 11.18 -18.51 19.40
C VAL A 10 12.16 -18.10 18.30
N GLY A 11 12.74 -16.91 18.43
CA GLY A 11 13.77 -16.42 17.51
C GLY A 11 15.14 -17.06 17.75
N ARG A 12 16.02 -17.08 16.75
CA ARG A 12 17.44 -17.43 16.93
C ARG A 12 18.15 -16.44 17.86
N ALA A 13 17.85 -15.15 17.72
CA ALA A 13 18.45 -14.11 18.55
C ALA A 13 17.54 -12.89 18.76
N GLN A 14 17.61 -12.30 19.95
CA GLN A 14 16.85 -11.08 20.29
C GLN A 14 17.30 -9.87 19.47
N TRP A 15 18.60 -9.74 19.21
CA TRP A 15 19.14 -8.60 18.45
C TRP A 15 18.63 -8.58 17.00
N LEU A 16 18.37 -9.73 16.38
CA LEU A 16 17.77 -9.82 15.04
C LEU A 16 16.34 -9.29 15.03
N ALA A 17 15.58 -9.54 16.11
CA ALA A 17 14.24 -8.98 16.26
C ALA A 17 14.29 -7.45 16.44
N THR A 18 15.21 -6.95 17.26
CA THR A 18 15.43 -5.50 17.44
C THR A 18 15.85 -4.82 16.13
N VAL A 19 16.75 -5.44 15.35
CA VAL A 19 17.15 -4.91 14.02
C VAL A 19 15.96 -4.87 13.07
N ALA A 20 15.14 -5.92 13.01
CA ALA A 20 13.94 -5.93 12.18
C ALA A 20 12.92 -4.85 12.59
N GLU A 21 12.78 -4.58 13.88
CA GLU A 21 11.92 -3.51 14.39
C GLU A 21 12.46 -2.12 14.03
N VAL A 22 13.76 -1.87 14.23
CA VAL A 22 14.40 -0.59 13.88
C VAL A 22 14.33 -0.32 12.38
N VAL A 23 14.65 -1.31 11.54
CA VAL A 23 14.50 -1.21 10.08
C VAL A 23 13.03 -0.94 9.72
N GLY A 24 12.10 -1.60 10.43
CA GLY A 24 10.67 -1.33 10.49
C GLY A 24 10.30 0.16 10.54
N TRP A 25 10.72 0.80 11.61
CA TRP A 25 10.45 2.21 11.87
C TRP A 25 11.14 3.14 10.87
N ILE A 26 12.35 2.80 10.41
CA ILE A 26 13.09 3.60 9.43
C ILE A 26 12.33 3.68 8.11
N TYR A 27 11.89 2.55 7.53
CA TYR A 27 11.17 2.62 6.25
C TYR A 27 9.78 3.26 6.42
N PHE A 28 9.11 3.08 7.57
CA PHE A 28 7.84 3.78 7.86
C PHE A 28 8.01 5.30 7.78
N VAL A 29 9.07 5.84 8.41
CA VAL A 29 9.37 7.29 8.37
C VAL A 29 9.72 7.72 6.95
N ILE A 30 10.58 6.97 6.26
CA ILE A 30 11.00 7.29 4.89
C ILE A 30 9.78 7.35 3.96
N TRP A 31 8.91 6.34 4.00
CA TRP A 31 7.72 6.32 3.16
C TRP A 31 6.75 7.44 3.52
N THR A 32 6.52 7.71 4.81
CA THR A 32 5.65 8.82 5.26
C THR A 32 6.16 10.17 4.75
N VAL A 33 7.47 10.42 4.81
CA VAL A 33 8.06 11.69 4.37
C VAL A 33 8.09 11.80 2.84
N SER A 34 8.18 10.67 2.12
CA SER A 34 8.35 10.63 0.66
C SER A 34 7.32 11.44 -0.14
N PHE A 35 6.07 11.49 0.31
CA PHE A 35 4.98 12.14 -0.41
C PHE A 35 5.06 13.68 -0.40
N TRP A 36 5.71 14.26 0.61
CA TRP A 36 5.66 15.70 0.85
C TRP A 36 6.50 16.53 -0.14
N PRO A 37 7.72 16.12 -0.55
CA PRO A 37 8.48 16.83 -1.57
C PRO A 37 7.68 17.14 -2.84
N GLN A 38 6.86 16.21 -3.33
CA GLN A 38 6.02 16.43 -4.50
C GLN A 38 4.89 17.43 -4.22
N ASN A 39 4.16 17.23 -3.12
CA ASN A 39 3.08 18.14 -2.70
C ASN A 39 3.56 19.58 -2.48
N ILE A 40 4.74 19.75 -1.88
CA ILE A 40 5.38 21.05 -1.66
C ILE A 40 5.80 21.67 -3.00
N SER A 41 6.37 20.89 -3.91
CA SER A 41 6.76 21.36 -5.25
C SER A 41 5.55 21.89 -6.03
N HIS A 42 4.44 21.15 -6.04
CA HIS A 42 3.18 21.59 -6.63
C HIS A 42 2.67 22.88 -5.98
N PHE A 43 2.68 22.94 -4.63
CA PHE A 43 2.21 24.12 -3.91
C PHE A 43 3.04 25.37 -4.20
N ARG A 44 4.37 25.24 -4.30
CA ARG A 44 5.30 26.35 -4.59
C ARG A 44 5.19 26.82 -6.03
N ARG A 45 5.07 25.89 -6.97
CA ARG A 45 5.01 26.20 -8.41
C ARG A 45 3.60 26.59 -8.89
N LYS A 46 2.56 26.26 -8.12
CA LYS A 46 1.14 26.36 -8.53
C LYS A 46 0.87 25.68 -9.88
N SER A 47 1.63 24.64 -10.19
CA SER A 47 1.62 23.94 -11.47
C SER A 47 1.96 22.46 -11.26
N VAL A 48 1.18 21.58 -11.89
CA VAL A 48 1.40 20.13 -11.94
C VAL A 48 1.97 19.69 -13.31
N ILE A 49 2.46 20.64 -14.11
CA ILE A 49 3.11 20.34 -15.39
C ILE A 49 4.37 19.50 -15.14
N GLY A 50 4.34 18.25 -15.61
CA GLY A 50 5.41 17.26 -15.41
C GLY A 50 4.98 16.06 -14.57
N TYR A 51 3.83 16.16 -13.90
CA TYR A 51 3.25 15.10 -13.08
C TYR A 51 2.06 14.45 -13.81
N ASN A 52 2.18 13.16 -14.13
CA ASN A 52 1.21 12.44 -14.94
C ASN A 52 -0.08 12.18 -14.14
N LEU A 53 -1.23 12.48 -14.77
CA LEU A 53 -2.54 12.35 -14.11
C LEU A 53 -2.98 10.89 -13.91
N ASP A 54 -2.52 9.95 -14.75
CA ASP A 54 -2.79 8.52 -14.54
C ASP A 54 -2.02 8.03 -13.32
N PHE A 55 -0.76 8.45 -13.16
CA PHE A 55 0.01 8.17 -11.95
C PHE A 55 -0.76 8.69 -10.72
N ALA A 56 -1.26 9.94 -10.76
CA ALA A 56 -2.02 10.53 -9.67
C ALA A 56 -3.24 9.68 -9.27
N ALA A 57 -4.07 9.32 -10.25
CA ALA A 57 -5.31 8.57 -10.05
C ALA A 57 -5.07 7.13 -9.58
N LEU A 58 -4.06 6.46 -10.13
CA LEU A 58 -3.65 5.14 -9.69
C LEU A 58 -3.15 5.18 -8.25
N ASN A 59 -2.29 6.15 -7.93
CA ASN A 59 -1.64 6.23 -6.62
C ASN A 59 -2.67 6.46 -5.49
N VAL A 60 -3.59 7.41 -5.67
CA VAL A 60 -4.65 7.68 -4.69
C VAL A 60 -5.63 6.50 -4.56
N THR A 61 -6.03 5.88 -5.67
CA THR A 61 -6.90 4.67 -5.65
C THR A 61 -6.24 3.55 -4.86
N GLY A 62 -4.96 3.28 -5.13
CA GLY A 62 -4.20 2.27 -4.41
C GLY A 62 -4.17 2.54 -2.91
N PHE A 63 -3.84 3.76 -2.48
CA PHE A 63 -3.74 4.05 -1.03
C PHE A 63 -5.09 4.11 -0.32
N ILE A 64 -6.18 4.50 -0.99
CA ILE A 64 -7.53 4.36 -0.42
C ILE A 64 -7.87 2.89 -0.20
N PHE A 65 -7.65 2.04 -1.20
CA PHE A 65 -7.93 0.61 -1.08
C PHE A 65 -7.04 -0.05 -0.03
N TYR A 66 -5.78 0.35 0.06
CA TYR A 66 -4.87 -0.08 1.11
C TYR A 66 -5.38 0.34 2.50
N SER A 67 -5.95 1.54 2.63
CA SER A 67 -6.56 2.01 3.89
C SER A 67 -7.79 1.18 4.26
N PHE A 68 -8.66 0.85 3.31
CA PHE A 68 -9.80 -0.03 3.53
C PHE A 68 -9.38 -1.43 3.97
N TYR A 69 -8.40 -2.04 3.28
CA TYR A 69 -7.87 -3.35 3.63
C TYR A 69 -7.32 -3.39 5.07
N ASN A 70 -6.40 -2.47 5.40
CA ASN A 70 -5.76 -2.46 6.73
C ASN A 70 -6.79 -2.17 7.83
N SER A 71 -7.65 -1.17 7.63
CA SER A 71 -8.65 -0.80 8.65
C SER A 71 -9.71 -1.89 8.83
N GLY A 72 -10.17 -2.50 7.74
CA GLY A 72 -11.18 -3.55 7.77
C GLY A 72 -10.71 -4.74 8.59
N ILE A 73 -9.52 -5.27 8.31
CA ILE A 73 -8.98 -6.40 9.07
C ILE A 73 -8.58 -5.99 10.49
N TYR A 74 -8.02 -4.79 10.69
CA TYR A 74 -7.56 -4.37 12.02
C TYR A 74 -8.69 -4.08 13.01
N PHE A 75 -9.79 -3.46 12.58
CA PHE A 75 -10.88 -3.06 13.49
C PHE A 75 -12.04 -4.05 13.57
N SER A 76 -12.28 -4.86 12.53
CA SER A 76 -13.46 -5.72 12.48
C SER A 76 -13.18 -7.12 13.00
N LYS A 77 -13.67 -7.44 14.20
CA LYS A 77 -13.60 -8.79 14.78
C LYS A 77 -14.20 -9.87 13.88
N ARG A 78 -15.24 -9.53 13.10
CA ARG A 78 -15.84 -10.44 12.12
C ARG A 78 -14.88 -10.81 11.00
N ILE A 79 -14.13 -9.83 10.49
CA ILE A 79 -13.14 -10.10 9.43
C ILE A 79 -11.96 -10.88 9.99
N GLN A 80 -11.58 -10.61 11.25
CA GLN A 80 -10.54 -11.35 11.97
C GLN A 80 -10.93 -12.81 12.17
N SER A 81 -12.17 -13.10 12.60
CA SER A 81 -12.65 -14.49 12.73
C SER A 81 -12.70 -15.20 11.38
N GLU A 82 -13.20 -14.53 10.32
CA GLU A 82 -13.18 -15.10 8.96
C GLU A 82 -11.73 -15.42 8.50
N TYR A 83 -10.75 -14.60 8.89
CA TYR A 83 -9.33 -14.83 8.59
C TYR A 83 -8.76 -16.03 9.36
N GLU A 84 -9.06 -16.14 10.65
CA GLU A 84 -8.63 -17.25 11.50
C GLU A 84 -9.22 -18.58 11.02
N ASP A 85 -10.47 -18.58 10.53
CA ASP A 85 -11.10 -19.77 9.95
C ASP A 85 -10.38 -20.22 8.66
N TRP A 86 -9.95 -19.27 7.82
CA TRP A 86 -9.23 -19.57 6.58
C TRP A 86 -7.77 -19.95 6.81
N PHE A 87 -7.14 -19.34 7.81
CA PHE A 87 -5.73 -19.54 8.14
C PHE A 87 -5.55 -19.82 9.65
N PRO A 88 -5.95 -21.02 10.15
CA PRO A 88 -5.98 -21.32 11.59
C PRO A 88 -4.64 -21.17 12.30
N ARG A 89 -3.54 -21.29 11.54
CA ARG A 89 -2.17 -21.25 12.04
C ARG A 89 -1.45 -19.94 11.76
N SER A 90 -2.03 -19.04 10.98
CA SER A 90 -1.43 -17.74 10.67
C SER A 90 -1.88 -16.70 11.69
N GLU A 91 -0.99 -15.74 11.97
CA GLU A 91 -1.37 -14.55 12.72
C GLU A 91 -1.84 -13.47 11.76
N ILE A 92 -2.76 -12.63 12.22
CA ILE A 92 -3.23 -11.49 11.44
C ILE A 92 -2.04 -10.54 11.20
N PRO A 93 -1.65 -10.30 9.94
CA PRO A 93 -0.37 -9.68 9.63
C PRO A 93 -0.40 -8.14 9.74
N ILE A 94 -1.48 -7.54 10.22
CA ILE A 94 -1.70 -6.09 10.20
C ILE A 94 -1.56 -5.50 11.59
N GLN A 95 -0.75 -4.46 11.69
CA GLN A 95 -0.48 -3.71 12.91
C GLN A 95 -1.03 -2.28 12.80
N LEU A 96 -1.10 -1.56 13.93
CA LEU A 96 -1.64 -0.20 13.98
C LEU A 96 -0.85 0.79 13.11
N ASN A 97 0.47 0.64 13.05
CA ASN A 97 1.35 1.45 12.20
C ASN A 97 1.00 1.29 10.71
N ASP A 98 0.56 0.12 10.26
CA ASP A 98 0.14 -0.09 8.86
C ASP A 98 -1.14 0.69 8.55
N VAL A 99 -2.08 0.72 9.49
CA VAL A 99 -3.32 1.50 9.39
C VAL A 99 -3.00 2.99 9.33
N VAL A 100 -2.18 3.50 10.25
CA VAL A 100 -1.80 4.92 10.31
C VAL A 100 -1.05 5.33 9.03
N TYR A 101 -0.10 4.50 8.57
CA TYR A 101 0.62 4.73 7.33
C TYR A 101 -0.32 4.78 6.12
N ALA A 102 -1.25 3.82 6.02
CA ALA A 102 -2.18 3.75 4.91
C ALA A 102 -3.03 5.03 4.82
N PHE A 103 -3.58 5.50 5.94
CA PHE A 103 -4.36 6.74 6.00
C PHE A 103 -3.51 7.98 5.67
N HIS A 104 -2.29 8.07 6.21
CA HIS A 104 -1.38 9.17 5.88
C HIS A 104 -1.09 9.22 4.38
N ALA A 105 -0.74 8.08 3.77
CA ALA A 105 -0.45 7.99 2.35
C ALA A 105 -1.69 8.28 1.49
N ALA A 106 -2.87 7.81 1.90
CA ALA A 106 -4.14 8.13 1.24
C ALA A 106 -4.42 9.64 1.30
N PHE A 107 -4.21 10.28 2.45
CA PHE A 107 -4.34 11.72 2.60
C PHE A 107 -3.35 12.48 1.72
N ALA A 108 -2.06 12.14 1.79
CA ALA A 108 -1.02 12.83 1.04
C ALA A 108 -1.22 12.71 -0.49
N THR A 109 -1.70 11.56 -0.97
CA THR A 109 -2.02 11.35 -2.39
C THR A 109 -3.34 11.99 -2.80
N ALA A 110 -4.33 12.08 -1.89
CA ALA A 110 -5.55 12.86 -2.12
C ALA A 110 -5.23 14.36 -2.25
N VAL A 111 -4.33 14.90 -1.42
CA VAL A 111 -3.84 16.28 -1.57
C VAL A 111 -3.20 16.46 -2.95
N THR A 112 -2.34 15.54 -3.38
CA THR A 112 -1.75 15.59 -4.73
C THR A 112 -2.82 15.55 -5.82
N LEU A 113 -3.85 14.71 -5.67
CA LEU A 113 -4.95 14.64 -6.63
C LEU A 113 -5.72 15.97 -6.70
N VAL A 114 -6.04 16.58 -5.56
CA VAL A 114 -6.70 17.89 -5.49
C VAL A 114 -5.84 18.95 -6.18
N GLN A 115 -4.53 18.96 -5.93
CA GLN A 115 -3.60 19.85 -6.63
C GLN A 115 -3.63 19.66 -8.15
N CYS A 116 -3.79 18.43 -8.64
CA CYS A 116 -3.93 18.16 -10.08
C CYS A 116 -5.23 18.71 -10.69
N TYR A 117 -6.26 18.96 -9.88
CA TYR A 117 -7.50 19.61 -10.33
C TYR A 117 -7.45 21.14 -10.22
N VAL A 118 -6.77 21.67 -9.19
CA VAL A 118 -6.76 23.11 -8.88
C VAL A 118 -5.65 23.87 -9.62
N TYR A 119 -4.46 23.28 -9.75
CA TYR A 119 -3.29 23.95 -10.31
C TYR A 119 -3.18 23.80 -11.83
N GLU A 120 -2.33 24.63 -12.44
CA GLU A 120 -2.11 24.60 -13.88
C GLU A 120 -1.57 23.24 -14.31
N ARG A 121 -2.32 22.57 -15.20
CA ARG A 121 -1.97 21.26 -15.76
C ARG A 121 -1.68 21.28 -17.25
N GLY A 122 -1.83 22.43 -17.91
CA GLY A 122 -1.77 22.54 -19.37
C GLY A 122 -2.79 21.62 -20.06
N ASP A 123 -2.40 21.03 -21.19
CA ASP A 123 -3.25 20.12 -21.96
C ASP A 123 -3.28 18.67 -21.43
N GLN A 124 -2.70 18.42 -20.26
CA GLN A 124 -2.66 17.08 -19.68
C GLN A 124 -4.07 16.59 -19.33
N ARG A 125 -4.40 15.39 -19.80
CA ARG A 125 -5.62 14.68 -19.47
C ARG A 125 -5.28 13.26 -19.05
N MET A 126 -6.13 12.70 -18.20
CA MET A 126 -6.05 11.28 -17.87
C MET A 126 -6.28 10.44 -19.14
N SER A 127 -5.43 9.45 -19.36
CA SER A 127 -5.48 8.57 -20.52
C SER A 127 -6.73 7.68 -20.46
N LEU A 128 -7.15 7.16 -21.61
CA LEU A 128 -8.26 6.21 -21.66
C LEU A 128 -7.98 4.93 -20.85
N PRO A 129 -6.79 4.30 -20.93
CA PRO A 129 -6.46 3.17 -20.07
C PRO A 129 -6.53 3.51 -18.57
N GLY A 130 -6.04 4.68 -18.15
CA GLY A 130 -6.13 5.12 -16.76
C GLY A 130 -7.58 5.31 -16.28
N LYS A 131 -8.43 5.89 -17.13
CA LYS A 131 -9.88 6.03 -16.89
C LYS A 131 -10.59 4.69 -16.77
N LEU A 132 -10.34 3.80 -17.72
CA LEU A 132 -10.96 2.47 -17.72
C LEU A 132 -10.51 1.66 -16.50
N PHE A 133 -9.21 1.63 -16.20
CA PHE A 133 -8.70 0.91 -15.02
C PHE A 133 -9.31 1.44 -13.72
N THR A 134 -9.33 2.76 -13.55
CA THR A 134 -9.91 3.38 -12.33
C THR A 134 -11.43 3.12 -12.27
N GLY A 135 -12.15 3.29 -13.38
CA GLY A 135 -13.58 3.04 -13.44
C GLY A 135 -13.95 1.58 -13.15
N VAL A 136 -13.22 0.63 -13.73
CA VAL A 136 -13.44 -0.81 -13.52
C VAL A 136 -13.15 -1.20 -12.08
N THR A 137 -12.04 -0.75 -11.50
CA THR A 137 -11.67 -1.11 -10.12
C THR A 137 -12.68 -0.57 -9.11
N TRP A 138 -13.11 0.69 -9.24
CA TRP A 138 -14.14 1.24 -8.35
C TRP A 138 -15.53 0.63 -8.56
N SER A 139 -15.90 0.31 -9.81
CA SER A 139 -17.18 -0.37 -10.10
C SER A 139 -17.19 -1.79 -9.55
N ALA A 140 -16.11 -2.54 -9.73
CA ALA A 140 -15.97 -3.89 -9.18
C ALA A 140 -15.94 -3.87 -7.64
N ALA A 141 -15.37 -2.83 -7.01
CA ALA A 141 -15.47 -2.63 -5.57
C ALA A 141 -16.93 -2.43 -5.12
N ALA A 142 -17.71 -1.62 -5.84
CA ALA A 142 -19.12 -1.37 -5.54
C ALA A 142 -19.98 -2.62 -5.70
N ILE A 143 -19.76 -3.41 -6.76
CA ILE A 143 -20.46 -4.69 -6.98
C ILE A 143 -20.14 -5.67 -5.85
N GLN A 144 -18.86 -5.81 -5.49
CA GLN A 144 -18.45 -6.69 -4.41
C GLN A 144 -18.98 -6.25 -3.04
N LEU A 145 -19.07 -4.94 -2.79
CA LEU A 145 -19.73 -4.43 -1.60
C LEU A 145 -21.20 -4.89 -1.54
N ALA A 146 -21.94 -4.79 -2.65
CA ALA A 146 -23.32 -5.27 -2.71
C ALA A 146 -23.42 -6.79 -2.45
N LEU A 147 -22.50 -7.58 -3.01
CA LEU A 147 -22.41 -9.03 -2.77
C LEU A 147 -22.07 -9.37 -1.30
N CYS A 148 -21.23 -8.56 -0.65
CA CYS A 148 -20.96 -8.71 0.79
C CYS A 148 -22.19 -8.39 1.64
N LEU A 149 -22.92 -7.33 1.29
CA LEU A 149 -24.13 -6.95 2.02
C LEU A 149 -25.25 -7.99 1.88
N THR A 150 -25.33 -8.69 0.75
CA THR A 150 -26.27 -9.81 0.54
C THR A 150 -25.75 -11.15 1.07
N SER A 151 -24.60 -11.17 1.75
CA SER A 151 -23.94 -12.38 2.29
C SER A 151 -23.61 -13.45 1.25
N VAL A 152 -23.55 -13.08 -0.04
CA VAL A 152 -23.05 -13.95 -1.12
C VAL A 152 -21.54 -14.08 -1.05
N MET A 153 -20.86 -13.06 -0.51
CA MET A 153 -19.41 -13.01 -0.38
C MET A 153 -19.01 -12.63 1.05
N THR A 154 -17.93 -13.24 1.56
CA THR A 154 -17.38 -12.91 2.89
C THR A 154 -16.72 -11.54 2.90
N TRP A 155 -16.70 -10.87 4.05
CA TRP A 155 -16.05 -9.56 4.18
C TRP A 155 -14.54 -9.68 3.99
N LEU A 156 -13.94 -10.80 4.40
CA LEU A 156 -12.53 -11.09 4.16
C LEU A 156 -12.21 -11.13 2.65
N THR A 157 -13.02 -11.80 1.83
CA THR A 157 -12.82 -11.83 0.37
C THR A 157 -12.86 -10.42 -0.22
N PHE A 158 -13.77 -9.58 0.26
CA PHE A 158 -13.84 -8.18 -0.16
C PHE A 158 -12.62 -7.37 0.27
N MET A 159 -12.06 -7.60 1.46
CA MET A 159 -10.81 -6.97 1.87
C MET A 159 -9.66 -7.41 0.96
N TYR A 160 -9.55 -8.69 0.63
CA TYR A 160 -8.50 -9.18 -0.27
C TYR A 160 -8.57 -8.55 -1.66
N TYR A 161 -9.77 -8.26 -2.18
CA TYR A 161 -9.91 -7.52 -3.42
C TYR A 161 -9.16 -6.17 -3.38
N PHE A 162 -9.32 -5.40 -2.31
CA PHE A 162 -8.59 -4.14 -2.13
C PHE A 162 -7.07 -4.34 -2.09
N SER A 163 -6.61 -5.39 -1.41
CA SER A 163 -5.18 -5.74 -1.34
C SER A 163 -4.61 -6.07 -2.73
N TYR A 164 -5.30 -6.91 -3.51
CA TYR A 164 -4.86 -7.28 -4.86
C TYR A 164 -4.81 -6.10 -5.82
N VAL A 165 -5.82 -5.23 -5.79
CA VAL A 165 -5.81 -4.01 -6.62
C VAL A 165 -4.66 -3.09 -6.20
N LYS A 166 -4.41 -2.91 -4.89
CA LYS A 166 -3.25 -2.15 -4.41
C LYS A 166 -1.94 -2.73 -4.93
N LEU A 167 -1.80 -4.06 -4.92
CA LEU A 167 -0.61 -4.74 -5.44
C LEU A 167 -0.41 -4.45 -6.93
N VAL A 168 -1.45 -4.63 -7.75
CA VAL A 168 -1.41 -4.32 -9.19
C VAL A 168 -1.05 -2.86 -9.43
N VAL A 169 -1.71 -1.92 -8.74
CA VAL A 169 -1.40 -0.49 -8.81
C VAL A 169 0.06 -0.22 -8.49
N THR A 170 0.61 -0.85 -7.46
CA THR A 170 2.00 -0.64 -7.03
C THR A 170 2.98 -1.07 -8.12
N MET A 171 2.67 -2.13 -8.86
CA MET A 171 3.49 -2.60 -9.99
C MET A 171 3.42 -1.66 -11.21
N ILE A 172 2.22 -1.17 -11.56
CA ILE A 172 2.01 -0.47 -12.84
C ILE A 172 2.09 1.05 -12.74
N LYS A 173 1.89 1.66 -11.56
CA LYS A 173 1.69 3.11 -11.41
C LYS A 173 2.80 3.95 -12.03
N TYR A 174 4.04 3.48 -11.99
CA TYR A 174 5.20 4.21 -12.51
C TYR A 174 5.32 4.19 -14.03
N ILE A 175 4.69 3.24 -14.73
CA ILE A 175 4.78 3.08 -16.19
C ILE A 175 4.25 4.34 -16.92
N PRO A 176 3.04 4.86 -16.64
CA PRO A 176 2.55 6.09 -17.24
C PRO A 176 3.48 7.28 -17.05
N GLN A 177 4.05 7.45 -15.85
CA GLN A 177 4.95 8.56 -15.55
C GLN A 177 6.27 8.44 -16.32
N ALA A 178 6.86 7.25 -16.37
CA ALA A 178 8.10 6.99 -17.08
C ALA A 178 7.93 7.26 -18.59
N TRP A 179 6.85 6.76 -19.18
CA TRP A 179 6.53 7.01 -20.59
C TRP A 179 6.25 8.49 -20.87
N PHE A 180 5.54 9.17 -19.96
CA PHE A 180 5.27 10.61 -20.07
C PHE A 180 6.56 11.44 -20.06
N ASN A 181 7.47 11.13 -19.15
CA ASN A 181 8.79 11.77 -19.08
C ASN A 181 9.61 11.49 -20.36
N TYR A 182 9.56 10.25 -20.87
CA TYR A 182 10.22 9.87 -22.12
C TYR A 182 9.69 10.65 -23.33
N LYS A 183 8.37 10.85 -23.43
CA LYS A 183 7.75 11.63 -24.52
C LYS A 183 8.11 13.11 -24.44
N ARG A 184 8.15 13.67 -23.22
CA ARG A 184 8.50 15.07 -22.97
C ARG A 184 10.00 15.37 -23.02
N LYS A 185 10.85 14.34 -22.98
CA LYS A 185 12.31 14.47 -22.83
C LYS A 185 12.71 15.35 -21.63
N SER A 186 11.90 15.33 -20.57
CA SER A 186 12.09 16.17 -19.39
C SER A 186 11.43 15.56 -18.16
N THR A 187 12.11 15.61 -17.01
CA THR A 187 11.59 15.24 -15.69
C THR A 187 11.18 16.46 -14.86
N ARG A 188 11.23 17.68 -15.44
CA ARG A 188 10.85 18.91 -14.72
C ARG A 188 9.38 18.84 -14.31
N GLY A 189 9.12 18.96 -13.00
CA GLY A 189 7.78 18.82 -12.40
C GLY A 189 7.54 17.52 -11.66
N TRP A 190 8.46 16.56 -11.78
CA TRP A 190 8.44 15.31 -11.04
C TRP A 190 9.61 15.27 -10.04
N SER A 191 9.30 15.08 -8.76
CA SER A 191 10.30 14.97 -7.70
C SER A 191 10.98 13.62 -7.74
N ILE A 192 12.28 13.60 -8.06
CA ILE A 192 13.09 12.39 -8.01
C ILE A 192 13.26 11.86 -6.57
N TRP A 193 13.20 12.75 -5.57
CA TRP A 193 13.28 12.39 -4.16
C TRP A 193 12.20 11.41 -3.74
N PHE A 194 10.99 11.58 -4.27
CA PHE A 194 9.90 10.64 -4.04
C PHE A 194 10.26 9.23 -4.51
N ILE A 195 10.87 9.10 -5.70
CA ILE A 195 11.30 7.80 -6.24
C ILE A 195 12.41 7.19 -5.38
N TYR A 196 13.42 7.97 -5.01
CA TYR A 196 14.51 7.45 -4.17
C TYR A 196 14.00 6.94 -2.83
N MET A 197 13.12 7.70 -2.18
CA MET A 197 12.54 7.29 -0.90
C MET A 197 11.63 6.07 -1.03
N ASP A 198 10.81 5.97 -2.08
CA ASP A 198 9.95 4.80 -2.31
C ASP A 198 10.80 3.54 -2.55
N PHE A 199 11.86 3.66 -3.35
CA PHE A 199 12.80 2.57 -3.63
C PHE A 199 13.58 2.14 -2.37
N SER A 200 14.12 3.11 -1.62
CA SER A 200 14.79 2.83 -0.35
C SER A 200 13.85 2.17 0.66
N GLY A 201 12.61 2.65 0.78
CA GLY A 201 11.63 2.03 1.66
C GLY A 201 11.29 0.59 1.24
N GLY A 202 11.14 0.34 -0.07
CA GLY A 202 10.91 -0.99 -0.62
C GLY A 202 12.06 -1.98 -0.33
N ILE A 203 13.31 -1.54 -0.51
CA ILE A 203 14.48 -2.37 -0.16
C ILE A 203 14.50 -2.70 1.34
N ASN A 204 14.28 -1.69 2.20
CA ASN A 204 14.28 -1.90 3.65
C ASN A 204 13.16 -2.84 4.11
N ALA A 205 11.97 -2.76 3.49
CA ALA A 205 10.88 -3.69 3.76
C ALA A 205 11.25 -5.14 3.37
N LEU A 206 11.90 -5.35 2.23
CA LEU A 206 12.40 -6.67 1.82
C LEU A 206 13.48 -7.18 2.78
N LEU A 207 14.42 -6.32 3.19
CA LEU A 207 15.45 -6.68 4.16
C LEU A 207 14.87 -7.08 5.51
N GLN A 208 13.86 -6.35 6.01
CA GLN A 208 13.16 -6.71 7.24
C GLN A 208 12.51 -8.10 7.12
N MET A 209 11.83 -8.38 6.01
CA MET A 209 11.23 -9.69 5.76
C MET A 209 12.28 -10.80 5.72
N LEU A 210 13.46 -10.56 5.12
CA LEU A 210 14.57 -11.50 5.14
C LEU A 210 15.12 -11.73 6.55
N PHE A 211 15.26 -10.69 7.37
CA PHE A 211 15.71 -10.83 8.76
C PHE A 211 14.70 -11.64 9.61
N ILE A 212 13.41 -11.37 9.45
CA ILE A 212 12.34 -12.12 10.12
C ILE A 212 12.37 -13.58 9.66
N ALA A 213 12.38 -13.84 8.35
CA ALA A 213 12.44 -15.18 7.79
C ALA A 213 13.69 -15.94 8.24
N TYR A 214 14.84 -15.28 8.32
CA TYR A 214 16.06 -15.90 8.85
C TYR A 214 15.92 -16.22 10.35
N ASN A 215 15.42 -15.28 11.16
CA ASN A 215 15.32 -15.44 12.60
C ASN A 215 14.30 -16.51 13.03
N TYR A 216 13.26 -16.75 12.22
CA TYR A 216 12.15 -17.65 12.58
C TYR A 216 11.94 -18.85 11.63
N GLY A 217 12.48 -18.83 10.40
CA GLY A 217 12.10 -19.76 9.32
C GLY A 217 12.78 -21.13 9.26
N GLU A 218 13.71 -21.46 10.16
CA GLU A 218 14.31 -22.81 10.22
C GLU A 218 13.60 -23.76 11.20
N ARG A 219 12.97 -23.25 12.27
CA ARG A 219 12.42 -24.12 13.33
C ARG A 219 11.03 -24.66 13.07
N GLU A 220 10.29 -24.13 12.09
CA GLU A 220 9.04 -24.77 11.65
C GLU A 220 9.31 -26.09 10.94
N ARG A 221 10.41 -26.21 10.17
CA ARG A 221 10.78 -27.46 9.48
C ARG A 221 11.24 -28.58 10.42
N GLU A 222 11.72 -28.25 11.61
CA GLU A 222 12.10 -29.23 12.65
C GLU A 222 10.92 -29.66 13.52
N ARG A 223 9.81 -28.92 13.53
CA ARG A 223 8.55 -29.33 14.18
C ARG A 223 7.64 -30.15 13.25
N GLU A 224 7.91 -30.12 11.95
CA GLU A 224 7.22 -30.91 10.92
C GLU A 224 7.86 -32.28 10.65
N ARG A 225 9.00 -32.60 11.30
CA ARG A 225 9.61 -33.95 11.34
C ARG A 225 9.41 -34.58 12.70
#